data_AF-A0A2M7QCH0-F1
#
_entry.id   AF-A0A2M7QCH0-F1
#
_cell.length_a   1.000
_cell.length_b   1.000
_cell.length_c   1.000
_cell.angle_alpha   90.00
_cell.angle_beta   90.00
_cell.angle_gamma   90.00
#
_symmetry.space_group_name_H-M   'P 1'
#
loop_
_entity.id
_entity.type
_entity.pdbx_description
1 polymer ?
#
loop_
_entity_poly.entity_id
_entity_poly.type
_entity_poly.pdbx_seq_one_letter_code
_entity_poly.pdbx_strand_id
1 'polypeptide(L)'
;MKTIADVLKTFNPLEDKYISREFQTFGVHLAEKLQDEPRKSLYMKLAKTIPRPILEQALRFVVDSHAKRKGALFMWKLKEMGVFKKKSQK
;
A
#
# COMPACT_ATOMS: atom_id res chain seq x y z
N MET A 1 -20.50 12.87 -27.92
CA MET A 1 -19.88 13.02 -26.58
C MET A 1 -20.73 12.28 -25.58
N LYS A 2 -20.15 11.57 -24.60
CA LYS A 2 -20.94 10.94 -23.54
C LYS A 2 -21.50 12.01 -22.62
N THR A 3 -22.77 11.93 -22.25
CA THR A 3 -23.37 12.85 -21.28
C THR A 3 -23.04 12.40 -19.85
N ILE A 4 -23.16 13.30 -18.87
CA ILE A 4 -22.99 12.97 -17.45
C ILE A 4 -23.98 11.86 -17.03
N ALA A 5 -25.21 11.90 -17.56
CA ALA A 5 -26.21 10.88 -17.32
C ALA A 5 -25.77 9.49 -17.80
N ASP A 6 -25.07 9.41 -18.93
CA ASP A 6 -24.53 8.14 -19.46
C ASP A 6 -23.40 7.58 -18.60
N VAL A 7 -22.59 8.46 -17.98
CA VAL A 7 -21.52 8.06 -17.06
C VAL A 7 -22.12 7.48 -15.77
N LEU A 8 -23.11 8.18 -15.19
CA LEU A 8 -23.75 7.77 -13.94
C LEU A 8 -24.49 6.43 -14.05
N LYS A 9 -25.06 6.10 -15.21
CA LYS A 9 -25.68 4.78 -15.45
C LYS A 9 -24.71 3.60 -15.30
N THR A 10 -23.41 3.83 -15.55
CA THR A 10 -22.37 2.78 -15.46
C THR A 10 -21.53 2.87 -14.20
N PHE A 11 -21.75 3.88 -13.36
CA PHE A 11 -20.98 4.11 -12.16
C PHE A 11 -21.52 3.25 -11.02
N ASN A 12 -20.68 2.35 -10.50
CA ASN A 12 -20.97 1.59 -9.29
C ASN A 12 -20.15 2.17 -8.14
N PRO A 13 -20.75 2.82 -7.13
CA PRO A 13 -20.02 3.39 -6.00
C PRO A 13 -19.37 2.33 -5.09
N LEU A 14 -19.79 1.07 -5.20
CA LEU A 14 -19.27 -0.04 -4.40
C LEU A 14 -18.07 -0.73 -5.04
N GLU A 15 -17.84 -0.51 -6.34
CA GLU A 15 -16.81 -1.19 -7.10
C GLU A 15 -15.86 -0.17 -7.72
N ASP A 16 -14.59 -0.27 -7.38
CA ASP A 16 -13.55 0.50 -8.04
C ASP A 16 -13.05 -0.28 -9.26
N LYS A 17 -13.00 0.41 -10.41
CA LYS A 17 -12.51 -0.15 -11.67
C LYS A 17 -11.09 -0.72 -11.57
N TYR A 18 -10.24 -0.18 -10.70
CA TYR A 18 -8.82 -0.54 -10.61
C TYR A 18 -8.46 -1.32 -9.35
N ILE A 19 -9.36 -1.37 -8.36
CA ILE A 19 -9.14 -2.04 -7.07
C ILE A 19 -10.12 -3.21 -6.97
N SER A 20 -9.60 -4.39 -7.32
CA SER A 20 -10.36 -5.66 -7.31
C SER A 20 -10.08 -6.51 -6.07
N ARG A 21 -8.96 -6.27 -5.38
CA ARG A 21 -8.46 -7.12 -4.29
C ARG A 21 -8.04 -6.28 -3.10
N GLU A 22 -8.21 -6.86 -1.91
CA GLU A 22 -7.89 -6.21 -0.63
C GLU A 22 -6.44 -5.69 -0.56
N PHE A 23 -5.45 -6.46 -1.04
CA PHE A 23 -4.06 -6.01 -1.03
C PHE A 23 -3.80 -4.80 -1.94
N GLN A 24 -4.63 -4.57 -2.96
CA GLN A 24 -4.53 -3.38 -3.80
C GLN A 24 -5.01 -2.16 -3.02
N THR A 25 -6.17 -2.26 -2.35
CA THR A 25 -6.68 -1.22 -1.44
C THR A 25 -5.67 -0.91 -0.34
N PHE A 26 -5.12 -1.95 0.28
CA PHE A 26 -4.14 -1.77 1.35
C PHE A 26 -2.81 -1.18 0.84
N GLY A 27 -2.37 -1.55 -0.37
CA GLY A 27 -1.23 -0.94 -1.02
C GLY A 27 -1.40 0.57 -1.28
N VAL A 28 -2.60 0.99 -1.73
CA VAL A 28 -2.93 2.42 -1.87
C VAL A 28 -2.93 3.11 -0.50
N HIS A 29 -3.58 2.50 0.48
CA HIS A 29 -3.64 3.03 1.84
C HIS A 29 -2.24 3.25 2.45
N LEU A 30 -1.31 2.31 2.25
CA LEU A 30 0.08 2.46 2.67
C LEU A 30 0.74 3.67 1.98
N ALA A 31 0.55 3.83 0.67
CA ALA A 31 1.13 4.93 -0.09
C ALA A 31 0.63 6.29 0.41
N GLU A 32 -0.67 6.41 0.69
CA GLU A 32 -1.29 7.62 1.24
C GLU A 32 -0.76 7.95 2.64
N LYS A 33 -0.74 6.95 3.55
CA LYS A 33 -0.27 7.15 4.93
C LYS A 33 1.21 7.49 5.02
N LEU A 34 2.01 6.99 4.07
CA LEU A 34 3.44 7.29 3.96
C LEU A 34 3.72 8.55 3.13
N GLN A 35 2.70 9.22 2.61
CA GLN A 35 2.83 10.38 1.70
C GLN A 35 3.77 10.08 0.52
N ASP A 36 3.68 8.86 -0.03
CA ASP A 36 4.53 8.33 -1.11
C ASP A 36 3.66 7.69 -2.22
N GLU A 37 2.62 8.40 -2.61
CA GLU A 37 1.68 8.03 -3.68
C GLU A 37 2.36 7.62 -5.01
N PRO A 38 3.45 8.29 -5.47
CA PRO A 38 4.13 7.88 -6.71
C PRO A 38 4.65 6.44 -6.68
N ARG A 39 4.88 5.87 -5.49
CA ARG A 39 5.34 4.48 -5.29
C ARG A 39 4.24 3.51 -4.90
N LYS A 40 2.95 3.84 -5.11
CA LYS A 40 1.81 2.93 -4.80
C LYS A 40 1.96 1.50 -5.33
N SER A 41 2.53 1.32 -6.52
CA SER A 41 2.76 0.00 -7.12
C SER A 41 3.73 -0.87 -6.29
N LEU A 42 4.73 -0.25 -5.66
CA LEU A 42 5.65 -0.93 -4.73
C LEU A 42 4.89 -1.42 -3.50
N TYR A 43 4.07 -0.56 -2.89
CA TYR A 43 3.30 -0.91 -1.69
C TYR A 43 2.25 -1.98 -1.97
N MET A 44 1.59 -1.95 -3.13
CA MET A 44 0.72 -3.04 -3.58
C MET A 44 1.47 -4.37 -3.70
N LYS A 45 2.70 -4.36 -4.23
CA LYS A 45 3.53 -5.56 -4.34
C LYS A 45 3.94 -6.10 -2.96
N LEU A 46 4.27 -5.21 -2.02
CA LEU A 46 4.55 -5.58 -0.63
C LEU A 46 3.31 -6.18 0.04
N ALA A 47 2.15 -5.53 -0.07
CA ALA A 47 0.87 -6.02 0.46
C ALA A 47 0.46 -7.38 -0.11
N LYS A 48 0.80 -7.66 -1.38
CA LYS A 48 0.54 -8.96 -2.01
C LYS A 48 1.42 -10.08 -1.46
N THR A 49 2.62 -9.77 -0.96
CA THR A 49 3.66 -10.76 -0.63
C THR A 49 3.93 -10.90 0.86
N ILE A 50 3.71 -9.85 1.64
CA ILE A 50 3.99 -9.78 3.07
C ILE A 50 2.64 -9.77 3.82
N PRO A 51 2.48 -10.59 4.86
CA PRO A 51 1.29 -10.55 5.71
C PRO A 51 0.98 -9.14 6.23
N ARG A 52 -0.29 -8.74 6.12
CA ARG A 52 -0.79 -7.43 6.54
C ARG A 52 -0.36 -7.02 7.96
N PRO A 53 -0.38 -7.88 9.00
CA PRO A 53 0.02 -7.48 10.35
C PRO A 53 1.45 -6.94 10.44
N ILE A 54 2.37 -7.49 9.62
CA ILE A 54 3.77 -7.05 9.57
C ILE A 54 3.87 -5.64 8.99
N LEU A 55 3.14 -5.38 7.89
CA LEU A 55 3.10 -4.09 7.24
C LEU A 55 2.42 -3.04 8.12
N GLU A 56 1.34 -3.39 8.81
CA GLU A 56 0.66 -2.49 9.75
C GLU A 56 1.54 -2.13 10.95
N GLN A 57 2.29 -3.09 11.48
CA GLN A 57 3.24 -2.83 12.56
C GLN A 57 4.32 -1.83 12.12
N ALA A 58 4.89 -2.01 10.93
CA ALA A 58 5.85 -1.06 10.37
C ALA A 58 5.19 0.30 10.08
N LEU A 59 3.95 0.32 9.60
CA LEU A 59 3.22 1.56 9.32
C LEU A 59 2.98 2.37 10.58
N ARG A 60 2.47 1.75 11.66
CA ARG A 60 2.23 2.42 12.95
C ARG A 60 3.48 3.14 13.45
N PHE A 61 4.63 2.49 13.39
CA PHE A 61 5.91 3.09 13.76
C PHE A 61 6.25 4.34 12.93
N VAL A 62 5.98 4.32 11.62
CA VAL A 62 6.37 5.40 10.71
C VAL A 62 5.38 6.56 10.72
N VAL A 63 4.08 6.29 10.90
CA VAL A 63 3.04 7.32 10.88
C VAL A 63 3.30 8.36 11.97
N ASP A 64 3.65 7.90 13.17
CA ASP A 64 3.96 8.73 14.34
C ASP A 64 5.33 9.43 14.24
N SER A 65 6.14 9.10 13.23
CA SER A 65 7.45 9.72 13.04
C SER A 65 7.36 11.09 12.33
N HIS A 66 8.24 12.01 12.72
CA HIS A 66 8.48 13.29 12.01
C HIS A 66 9.46 13.16 10.83
N ALA A 67 9.64 11.96 10.29
CA ALA A 67 10.60 11.73 9.21
C ALA A 67 10.17 12.43 7.92
N LYS A 68 11.10 13.18 7.29
CA LYS A 68 10.87 13.82 5.98
C LYS A 68 10.58 12.82 4.85
N ARG A 69 11.08 11.58 4.97
CA ARG A 69 10.93 10.52 3.96
C ARG A 69 10.34 9.26 4.59
N LYS A 70 9.04 9.31 4.91
CA LYS A 70 8.31 8.21 5.57
C LYS A 70 8.39 6.89 4.80
N GLY A 71 8.25 6.91 3.47
CA GLY A 71 8.42 5.70 2.65
C GLY A 71 9.78 5.02 2.81
N ALA A 72 10.87 5.78 2.91
CA ALA A 72 12.21 5.22 3.15
C ALA A 72 12.35 4.63 4.56
N LEU A 73 11.81 5.31 5.58
CA LEU A 73 11.79 4.81 6.95
C LEU A 73 10.98 3.53 7.08
N PHE A 74 9.86 3.43 6.35
CA PHE A 74 9.05 2.22 6.27
C PHE A 74 9.83 1.03 5.70
N MET A 75 10.52 1.24 4.58
CA MET A 75 11.38 0.19 3.99
C MET A 75 12.52 -0.22 4.94
N TRP A 76 13.12 0.75 5.63
CA TRP A 76 14.12 0.47 6.66
C TRP A 76 13.54 -0.35 7.81
N LYS A 77 12.32 -0.02 8.29
CA LYS A 77 11.66 -0.74 9.38
C LYS A 77 11.35 -2.18 9.01
N LEU A 78 10.86 -2.42 7.79
CA LEU A 78 10.66 -3.79 7.29
C LEU A 78 11.97 -4.59 7.21
N LYS A 79 13.08 -3.94 6.86
CA LYS A 79 14.41 -4.56 6.88
C LYS A 79 14.86 -4.89 8.30
N GLU A 80 14.66 -3.97 9.25
CA GLU A 80 14.96 -4.18 10.68
C GLU A 80 14.18 -5.38 11.25
N MET A 81 12.90 -5.50 10.89
CA MET A 81 12.04 -6.63 11.26
C MET A 81 12.42 -7.96 10.57
N GLY A 82 13.44 -7.97 9.71
CA GLY A 82 13.94 -9.18 9.08
C GLY A 82 13.08 -9.71 7.92
N VAL A 83 12.14 -8.91 7.41
CA VAL A 83 11.18 -9.34 6.37
C VAL A 83 11.88 -9.80 5.08
N PHE A 84 13.04 -9.22 4.77
CA PHE A 84 13.80 -9.53 3.56
C PHE A 84 14.91 -10.58 3.75
N LYS A 85 15.04 -11.19 4.93
CA LYS A 85 16.04 -12.25 5.14
C LYS A 85 15.65 -13.45 4.28
N LYS A 86 16.48 -13.78 3.28
CA LYS A 86 16.35 -15.04 2.54
C LYS A 86 16.43 -16.19 3.55
N LYS A 87 15.51 -17.15 3.47
CA LYS A 87 15.74 -18.45 4.08
C LYS A 87 17.04 -18.98 3.49
N SER A 88 18.12 -19.00 4.26
CA SER A 88 19.28 -19.82 3.91
C SER A 88 18.75 -21.24 3.80
N GLN A 89 18.61 -21.74 2.58
CA GLN A 89 18.42 -23.16 2.34
C GLN A 89 19.65 -23.86 2.94
N LYS A 90 19.44 -24.55 4.05
CA LYS A 90 20.30 -25.66 4.46
C LYS A 90 19.94 -26.86 3.60
#